data_AF-A0AAE4HDR3-F1
#
_entry.id   AF-A0AAE4HDR3-F1
#
_cell.length_a   1.000
_cell.length_b   1.000
_cell.length_c   1.000
_cell.angle_alpha   90.00
_cell.angle_beta   90.00
_cell.angle_gamma   90.00
#
_symmetry.space_group_name_H-M   'P 1'
#
loop_
_entity.id
_entity.type
_entity.pdbx_description
1 polymer ?
#
loop_
_entity_poly.entity_id
_entity_poly.type
_entity_poly.pdbx_seq_one_letter_code
_entity_poly.pdbx_strand_id
1 'polypeptide(L)'
;MQKLTKIVTLTAALLLASGCSYFGVYKRDIPQGNLVTAEMVGQLRTGMTRDDVIYVMGSPLLEAPFDASQWDYLFYLDKAYEGTERRRVTLTFDGNRLVDIQREGDLDGAIEMRQDEGGPSPDAGTGTPLATPNAVPADQR
;
A
#
# COMPACT_ATOMS: atom_id res chain seq x y z
N MET A 1 -28.23 -43.54 37.04
CA MET A 1 -27.25 -42.47 37.33
C MET A 1 -26.19 -42.33 36.22
N GLN A 2 -25.47 -43.39 35.84
CA GLN A 2 -24.34 -43.35 34.89
C GLN A 2 -24.63 -42.76 33.50
N LYS A 3 -25.85 -42.96 32.96
CA LYS A 3 -26.25 -42.38 31.66
C LYS A 3 -26.40 -40.86 31.73
N LEU A 4 -26.86 -40.32 32.86
CA LEU A 4 -27.05 -38.89 33.07
C LEU A 4 -25.70 -38.18 33.24
N THR A 5 -24.77 -38.78 33.98
CA THR A 5 -23.41 -38.23 34.19
C THR A 5 -22.62 -38.15 32.88
N LYS A 6 -22.79 -39.13 31.98
CA LYS A 6 -22.16 -39.14 30.64
C LYS A 6 -22.76 -38.06 29.72
N ILE A 7 -24.07 -37.84 29.77
CA ILE A 7 -24.72 -36.78 28.99
C ILE A 7 -24.22 -35.42 29.48
N VAL A 8 -24.24 -35.16 30.79
CA VAL A 8 -23.80 -33.87 31.36
C VAL A 8 -22.33 -33.56 31.03
N THR A 9 -21.44 -34.55 31.12
CA THR A 9 -20.02 -34.36 30.74
C THR A 9 -19.83 -34.14 29.25
N LEU A 10 -20.61 -34.82 28.39
CA LEU A 10 -20.57 -34.62 26.94
C LEU A 10 -21.07 -33.22 26.53
N THR A 11 -22.17 -32.74 27.12
CA THR A 11 -22.71 -31.41 26.80
C THR A 11 -21.80 -30.28 27.28
N ALA A 12 -21.17 -30.44 28.46
CA ALA A 12 -20.21 -29.47 28.98
C ALA A 12 -18.94 -29.38 28.12
N ALA A 13 -18.44 -30.53 27.63
CA ALA A 13 -17.30 -30.56 26.71
C ALA A 13 -17.63 -29.88 25.37
N LEU A 14 -18.85 -30.04 24.86
CA LEU A 14 -19.26 -29.45 23.59
C LEU A 14 -19.41 -27.91 23.67
N LEU A 15 -19.86 -27.37 24.81
CA LEU A 15 -19.96 -25.93 25.06
C LEU A 15 -18.58 -25.26 25.18
N LEU A 16 -17.59 -25.95 25.75
CA LEU A 16 -16.21 -25.44 25.86
C LEU A 16 -15.48 -25.40 24.51
N ALA A 17 -15.86 -26.27 23.57
CA ALA A 17 -15.26 -26.33 22.24
C ALA A 17 -15.75 -25.25 21.27
N SER A 18 -16.90 -24.60 21.53
CA SER A 18 -17.46 -23.57 20.64
C SER A 18 -16.79 -22.19 20.72
N GLY A 19 -15.76 -22.00 21.57
CA GLY A 19 -15.08 -20.71 21.76
C GLY A 19 -14.01 -20.35 20.72
N CYS A 20 -13.59 -21.29 19.86
CA CYS A 20 -12.38 -21.13 19.04
C CYS A 20 -12.55 -20.33 17.73
N SER A 21 -13.76 -19.85 17.40
CA SER A 21 -14.02 -19.17 16.12
C SER A 21 -14.71 -17.81 16.25
N TYR A 22 -14.96 -17.32 17.47
CA TYR A 22 -15.69 -16.07 17.69
C TYR A 22 -14.81 -14.82 17.53
N PHE A 23 -13.50 -14.93 17.74
CA PHE A 23 -12.58 -13.83 17.55
C PHE A 23 -12.13 -13.79 16.08
N GLY A 24 -12.71 -12.86 15.31
CA GLY A 24 -12.31 -12.62 13.92
C GLY A 24 -10.80 -12.31 13.84
N VAL A 25 -10.14 -12.83 12.81
CA VAL A 25 -8.73 -12.57 12.56
C VAL A 25 -8.57 -11.11 12.14
N TYR A 26 -7.81 -10.33 12.91
CA TYR A 26 -7.49 -8.96 12.56
C TYR A 26 -6.64 -8.91 11.28
N LYS A 27 -7.12 -8.16 10.29
CA LYS A 27 -6.36 -7.75 9.11
C LYS A 27 -6.20 -6.23 9.14
N ARG A 28 -4.97 -5.76 8.93
CA ARG A 28 -4.63 -4.34 8.72
C ARG A 28 -4.42 -4.07 7.24
N ASP A 29 -4.56 -2.82 6.85
CA ASP A 29 -4.16 -2.34 5.53
C ASP A 29 -2.64 -2.50 5.33
N ILE A 30 -2.24 -2.92 4.13
CA ILE A 30 -0.84 -3.16 3.78
C ILE A 30 -0.47 -2.32 2.54
N PRO A 31 0.17 -1.16 2.71
CA PRO A 31 0.74 -0.39 1.60
C PRO A 31 2.10 -0.97 1.18
N GLN A 32 2.36 -1.03 -0.13
CA GLN A 32 3.60 -1.56 -0.70
C GLN A 32 4.00 -0.79 -1.97
N GLY A 33 5.31 -0.67 -2.17
CA GLY A 33 5.89 -0.10 -3.38
C GLY A 33 6.13 1.42 -3.31
N ASN A 34 6.24 2.06 -4.48
CA ASN A 34 6.50 3.49 -4.59
C ASN A 34 5.18 4.26 -4.50
N LEU A 35 5.02 5.13 -3.50
CA LEU A 35 3.89 6.05 -3.47
C LEU A 35 4.06 7.09 -4.59
N VAL A 36 3.13 7.08 -5.54
CA VAL A 36 3.10 8.02 -6.66
C VAL A 36 1.78 8.78 -6.65
N THR A 37 1.87 10.10 -6.74
CA THR A 37 0.70 10.98 -6.84
C THR A 37 0.62 11.61 -8.23
N ALA A 38 -0.58 11.99 -8.66
CA ALA A 38 -0.77 12.71 -9.92
C ALA A 38 0.07 13.99 -10.03
N GLU A 39 0.32 14.67 -8.90
CA GLU A 39 1.14 15.87 -8.85
C GLU A 39 2.62 15.58 -9.16
N MET A 40 3.18 14.49 -8.63
CA MET A 40 4.56 14.08 -8.96
C MET A 40 4.67 13.76 -10.46
N VAL A 41 3.71 13.02 -11.01
CA VAL A 41 3.71 12.66 -12.44
C VAL A 41 3.48 13.89 -13.32
N GLY A 42 2.71 14.88 -12.84
CA GLY A 42 2.49 16.15 -13.53
C GLY A 42 3.74 17.02 -13.66
N GLN A 43 4.75 16.81 -12.79
CA GLN A 43 6.04 17.49 -12.88
C GLN A 43 6.95 16.88 -13.95
N LEU A 44 6.74 15.61 -14.31
CA LEU A 44 7.54 14.92 -15.32
C LEU A 44 7.31 15.50 -16.71
N ARG A 45 8.41 15.59 -17.48
CA ARG A 45 8.40 16.05 -18.88
C ARG A 45 9.31 15.18 -19.72
N THR A 46 8.91 14.93 -20.97
CA THR A 46 9.77 14.26 -21.95
C THR A 46 11.09 15.02 -22.11
N GLY A 47 12.19 14.30 -22.25
CA GLY A 47 13.55 14.83 -22.35
C GLY A 47 14.29 14.94 -21.03
N MET A 48 13.60 14.80 -19.88
CA MET A 48 14.22 14.71 -18.55
C MET A 48 15.21 13.56 -18.46
N THR A 49 16.29 13.77 -17.74
CA THR A 49 17.27 12.71 -17.47
C THR A 49 16.78 11.74 -16.39
N ARG A 50 17.38 10.56 -16.30
CA ARG A 50 17.08 9.61 -15.22
C ARG A 50 17.25 10.23 -13.83
N ASP A 51 18.26 11.07 -13.65
CA ASP A 51 18.51 11.79 -12.40
C ASP A 51 17.42 12.83 -12.10
N ASP A 52 16.96 13.57 -13.11
CA ASP A 52 15.83 14.51 -12.94
C ASP A 52 14.54 13.77 -12.55
N VAL A 53 14.30 12.60 -13.15
CA VAL A 53 13.16 11.75 -12.81
C VAL A 53 13.28 11.25 -11.37
N ILE A 54 14.46 10.79 -10.94
CA ILE A 54 14.70 10.37 -9.56
C ILE A 54 14.47 11.54 -8.58
N TYR A 55 14.85 12.76 -8.95
CA TYR A 55 14.62 13.93 -8.11
C TYR A 55 13.13 14.19 -7.88
N VAL A 56 12.29 14.00 -8.89
CA VAL A 56 10.83 14.18 -8.79
C VAL A 56 10.16 12.98 -8.13
N MET A 57 10.42 11.78 -8.63
CA MET A 57 9.68 10.56 -8.32
C MET A 57 10.30 9.70 -7.23
N GLY A 58 11.55 9.98 -6.86
CA GLY A 58 12.41 9.08 -6.10
C GLY A 58 12.98 7.95 -6.96
N SER A 59 13.86 7.14 -6.37
CA SER A 59 14.36 5.93 -7.04
C SER A 59 13.25 4.90 -7.19
N PRO A 60 13.10 4.27 -8.37
CA PRO A 60 12.16 3.17 -8.54
C PRO A 60 12.56 2.03 -7.60
N LEU A 61 11.59 1.37 -6.97
CA LEU A 61 11.87 0.22 -6.11
C LEU A 61 12.44 -0.96 -6.92
N LEU A 62 12.00 -1.08 -8.18
CA LEU A 62 12.39 -2.13 -9.10
C LEU A 62 12.55 -1.54 -10.52
N GLU A 63 13.67 -1.84 -11.17
CA GLU A 63 13.83 -1.65 -12.61
C GLU A 63 13.24 -2.84 -13.36
N ALA A 64 12.75 -2.65 -14.58
CA ALA A 64 12.14 -3.74 -15.33
C ALA A 64 13.20 -4.82 -15.64
N PRO A 65 12.99 -6.08 -15.24
CA PRO A 65 14.04 -7.11 -15.27
C PRO A 65 14.49 -7.51 -16.68
N PHE A 66 13.67 -7.19 -17.70
CA PHE A 66 13.93 -7.54 -19.09
C PHE A 66 14.16 -6.33 -19.99
N ASP A 67 13.97 -5.11 -19.48
CA ASP A 67 14.09 -3.88 -20.25
C ASP A 67 14.69 -2.75 -19.41
N ALA A 68 16.00 -2.52 -19.56
CA ALA A 68 16.70 -1.44 -18.85
C ALA A 68 16.25 -0.03 -19.30
N SER A 69 15.51 0.06 -20.41
CA SER A 69 14.92 1.30 -20.88
C SER A 69 13.62 1.66 -20.15
N GLN A 70 13.07 0.76 -19.33
CA GLN A 70 11.80 0.94 -18.65
C GLN A 70 11.94 0.94 -17.13
N TRP A 71 11.34 1.95 -16.48
CA TRP A 71 11.17 1.99 -15.03
C TRP A 71 9.70 1.93 -14.66
N ASP A 72 9.38 1.10 -13.67
CA ASP A 72 8.02 0.93 -13.18
C ASP A 72 7.91 1.38 -11.72
N TYR A 73 7.12 2.42 -11.49
CA TYR A 73 6.71 2.85 -10.16
C TYR A 73 5.37 2.21 -9.85
N LEU A 74 5.40 1.14 -9.06
CA LEU A 74 4.21 0.39 -8.68
C LEU A 74 3.86 0.67 -7.23
N PHE A 75 2.61 1.07 -6.99
CA PHE A 75 1.99 1.14 -5.68
C PHE A 75 0.89 0.08 -5.58
N TYR A 76 0.86 -0.61 -4.45
CA TYR A 76 -0.15 -1.61 -4.13
C TYR A 76 -0.64 -1.43 -2.70
N LEU A 77 -1.96 -1.35 -2.51
CA LEU A 77 -2.60 -1.24 -1.21
C LEU A 77 -3.63 -2.34 -1.06
N ASP A 78 -3.36 -3.29 -0.18
CA ASP A 78 -4.35 -4.29 0.25
C ASP A 78 -5.13 -3.71 1.44
N LYS A 79 -6.33 -3.21 1.18
CA LYS A 79 -7.25 -2.69 2.20
C LYS A 79 -7.92 -3.86 2.92
N ALA A 80 -7.81 -3.87 4.23
CA ALA A 80 -8.39 -4.92 5.04
C ALA A 80 -9.92 -4.95 4.86
N TYR A 81 -10.43 -6.13 4.46
CA TYR A 81 -11.85 -6.39 4.21
C TYR A 81 -12.49 -5.64 3.05
N GLU A 82 -11.77 -4.78 2.32
CA GLU A 82 -12.31 -3.93 1.25
C GLU A 82 -11.74 -4.24 -0.14
N GLY A 83 -10.60 -4.94 -0.21
CA GLY A 83 -9.98 -5.36 -1.48
C GLY A 83 -8.67 -4.65 -1.73
N THR A 84 -8.21 -4.67 -2.99
CA THR A 84 -6.86 -4.21 -3.34
C THR A 84 -6.92 -3.06 -4.34
N GLU A 85 -6.04 -2.10 -4.16
CA GLU A 85 -5.88 -0.94 -5.02
C GLU A 85 -4.47 -0.96 -5.60
N ARG A 86 -4.35 -0.75 -6.91
CA ARG A 86 -3.08 -0.76 -7.62
C ARG A 86 -2.95 0.49 -8.48
N ARG A 87 -1.81 1.16 -8.35
CA ARG A 87 -1.46 2.33 -9.16
C ARG A 87 -0.08 2.08 -9.75
N ARG A 88 0.09 2.31 -11.05
CA ARG A 88 1.37 2.11 -11.73
C ARG A 88 1.67 3.29 -12.64
N VAL A 89 2.92 3.74 -12.60
CA VAL A 89 3.48 4.64 -13.60
C VAL A 89 4.67 3.98 -14.25
N THR A 90 4.60 3.83 -15.56
CA THR A 90 5.65 3.24 -16.38
C THR A 90 6.33 4.35 -17.16
N LEU A 91 7.64 4.47 -17.00
CA LEU A 91 8.48 5.46 -17.66
C LEU A 91 9.40 4.76 -18.64
N THR A 92 9.35 5.16 -19.91
CA THR A 92 10.24 4.64 -20.94
C THR A 92 11.29 5.67 -21.29
N PHE A 93 12.53 5.22 -21.40
CA PHE A 93 13.69 6.04 -21.67
C PHE A 93 14.34 5.65 -23.00
N ASP A 94 14.71 6.63 -23.81
CA ASP A 94 15.67 6.43 -24.89
C ASP A 94 17.06 6.86 -24.39
N GLY A 95 17.92 5.86 -24.15
CA GLY A 95 19.18 6.05 -23.44
C GLY A 95 18.97 6.63 -22.04
N ASN A 96 19.31 7.92 -21.89
CA ASN A 96 19.18 8.66 -20.62
C ASN A 96 18.08 9.74 -20.68
N ARG A 97 17.12 9.67 -21.61
CA ARG A 97 16.06 10.67 -21.72
C ARG A 97 14.69 10.02 -21.65
N LEU A 98 13.82 10.57 -20.82
CA LEU A 98 12.42 10.16 -20.73
C LEU A 98 11.70 10.44 -22.04
N VAL A 99 11.08 9.43 -22.66
CA VAL A 99 10.35 9.57 -23.93
C VAL A 99 8.86 9.27 -23.81
N ASP A 100 8.46 8.45 -22.85
CA ASP A 100 7.05 8.09 -22.64
C ASP A 100 6.70 7.96 -21.15
N ILE A 101 5.44 8.26 -20.83
CA ILE A 101 4.87 8.21 -19.47
C ILE A 101 3.49 7.56 -19.55
N GLN A 102 3.38 6.33 -19.06
CA GLN A 102 2.12 5.61 -18.99
C GLN A 102 1.60 5.57 -17.55
N ARG A 103 0.28 5.70 -17.40
CA ARG A 103 -0.42 5.73 -16.11
C ARG A 103 -1.48 4.63 -16.10
N GLU A 104 -1.51 3.84 -15.04
CA GLU A 104 -2.51 2.80 -14.81
C GLU A 104 -3.06 2.91 -13.38
N GLY A 105 -4.38 2.84 -13.25
CA GLY A 105 -5.08 3.02 -11.97
C GLY A 105 -5.42 4.48 -11.67
N ASP A 106 -6.08 4.70 -10.53
CA ASP A 106 -6.47 6.04 -10.06
C ASP A 106 -5.30 6.69 -9.31
N LEU A 107 -4.62 7.66 -9.93
CA LEU A 107 -3.52 8.41 -9.32
C LEU A 107 -3.97 9.70 -8.62
N ASP A 108 -5.21 10.13 -8.90
CA ASP A 108 -5.78 11.39 -8.41
C ASP A 108 -6.50 11.19 -7.06
N GLY A 109 -7.02 9.97 -6.83
CA GLY A 109 -7.67 9.60 -5.57
C GLY A 109 -6.75 9.69 -4.36
N ALA A 110 -7.28 10.24 -3.26
CA ALA A 110 -6.57 10.22 -1.98
C ALA A 110 -6.36 8.77 -1.51
N ILE A 111 -5.14 8.45 -1.06
CA ILE A 111 -4.87 7.17 -0.39
C ILE A 111 -5.40 7.27 1.04
N GLU A 112 -6.61 6.76 1.23
CA GLU A 112 -7.18 6.57 2.55
C GLU A 112 -6.78 5.21 3.10
N MET A 113 -5.98 5.23 4.16
CA MET A 113 -5.67 4.06 4.96
C MET A 113 -6.46 4.14 6.26
N ARG A 114 -6.99 3.01 6.71
CA ARG A 114 -7.63 2.93 8.02
C ARG A 114 -6.58 3.16 9.10
N GLN A 115 -6.68 4.27 9.83
CA GLN A 115 -5.90 4.48 11.05
C GLN A 115 -6.46 3.54 12.12
N ASP A 116 -5.71 2.51 12.46
CA ASP A 116 -6.10 1.47 13.40
C ASP A 116 -5.83 1.89 14.84
N GLU A 117 -6.84 2.45 15.52
CA GLU A 117 -6.83 2.61 17.00
C GLU A 117 -6.90 1.28 17.77
N GLY A 118 -6.75 0.13 17.11
CA GLY A 118 -7.05 -1.20 17.65
C GLY A 118 -5.85 -2.15 17.86
N GLY A 119 -4.62 -1.73 17.55
CA GLY A 119 -3.41 -2.49 17.88
C GLY A 119 -2.92 -2.16 19.29
N PRO A 120 -2.33 -3.09 20.06
CA PRO A 120 -1.63 -2.75 21.29
C PRO A 120 -0.32 -2.03 20.92
N SER A 121 -0.40 -0.73 20.66
CA SER A 121 0.76 0.16 20.57
C SER A 121 0.81 1.04 21.82
N PRO A 122 1.93 1.14 22.56
CA PRO A 122 2.02 1.98 23.76
C PRO A 122 1.99 3.49 23.44
N ASP A 123 2.15 3.86 22.16
CA ASP A 123 2.42 5.23 21.79
C ASP A 123 1.30 5.76 20.89
N ALA A 124 0.28 6.33 21.52
CA ALA A 124 -0.67 7.21 20.85
C ALA A 124 0.08 8.49 20.41
N GLY A 125 0.31 8.65 19.11
CA GLY A 125 1.00 9.83 18.59
C GLY A 125 1.03 9.88 17.06
N THR A 126 0.17 10.74 16.51
CA THR A 126 0.26 11.35 15.18
C THR A 126 0.17 10.39 13.98
N GLY A 127 -1.03 10.29 13.41
CA GLY A 127 -1.24 9.79 12.06
C GLY A 127 -0.34 10.55 11.10
N THR A 128 0.72 9.89 10.64
CA THR A 128 1.62 10.41 9.61
C THR A 128 1.04 9.94 8.28
N PRO A 129 0.46 10.83 7.45
CA PRO A 129 0.22 10.50 6.04
C PRO A 129 1.52 9.93 5.48
N LEU A 130 1.49 8.89 4.63
CA LEU A 130 2.71 8.52 3.92
C LEU A 130 3.22 9.78 3.23
N ALA A 131 4.35 10.31 3.71
CA ALA A 131 4.90 11.53 3.18
C ALA A 131 5.20 11.28 1.70
N THR A 132 4.66 12.12 0.82
CA THR A 132 5.11 12.20 -0.56
C THR A 132 6.62 12.46 -0.51
N PRO A 133 7.49 11.57 -1.02
CA PRO A 133 8.92 11.65 -0.76
C PRO A 133 9.54 12.98 -1.19
N ASN A 134 8.94 13.67 -2.17
CA ASN A 134 9.48 14.88 -2.81
C ASN A 134 8.41 15.95 -3.09
N ALA A 135 7.49 16.23 -2.16
CA ALA A 135 6.61 17.40 -2.33
C ALA A 135 7.47 18.68 -2.38
N VAL A 136 7.71 19.21 -3.58
CA VAL A 136 8.33 20.53 -3.77
C VAL A 136 7.38 21.56 -3.13
N PRO A 137 7.81 22.35 -2.13
CA PRO A 137 6.96 23.35 -1.52
C PRO A 137 6.48 24.34 -2.58
N ALA A 138 5.17 24.54 -2.69
CA ALA A 138 4.55 25.45 -3.65
C ALA A 138 4.80 26.95 -3.37
N ASP A 139 5.77 27.29 -2.53
CA ASP A 139 6.04 28.65 -2.05
C ASP A 139 7.54 29.02 -2.19
N GLN A 140 8.00 29.24 -3.43
CA GLN A 140 9.22 29.98 -3.75
C GLN A 140 9.10 30.68 -5.11
N ARG A 141 8.17 31.63 -5.23
CA ARG A 141 8.14 32.58 -6.35
C ARG A 141 8.35 34.00 -5.87
#